data_AF-A0A3E0HG77-F1
#
_entry.id   AF-A0A3E0HG77-F1
#
_cell.length_a   1.000
_cell.length_b   1.000
_cell.length_c   1.000
_cell.angle_alpha   90.00
_cell.angle_beta   90.00
_cell.angle_gamma   90.00
#
_symmetry.space_group_name_H-M   'P 1'
#
loop_
_entity.id
_entity.type
_entity.pdbx_description
1 polymer ?
#
loop_
_entity_poly.entity_id
_entity_poly.type
_entity_poly.pdbx_seq_one_letter_code
_entity_poly.pdbx_strand_id
1 'polypeptide(L)'
;MGGNVVGLALAYAVFVLWSTGRTLEDAALMPVNTGGTLAANSPKLIALGIVAVLVTGAVQRRWRQTVSAAVLLAGTISAGLVLKLALLSRPGYIANSFPGGHVTACAAIVLAAVLVLPQDLRPVALVLGAVFTSFVAATTIELGWHRLSDTIGALALCGAFAAALTDARPPRWAAVTAACAPIAAVLAGFVVVAETSRADLVIVATGGITAAVLAAVTLPLCALPRATANSQVSAGYDGRPTYPV
;
A
#
# COMPACT_ATOMS: atom_id res chain seq x y z
N MET A 1 12.11 1.14 -5.96
CA MET A 1 11.43 -0.01 -6.57
C MET A 1 11.99 -1.36 -6.08
N GLY A 2 13.30 -1.63 -6.21
CA GLY A 2 13.89 -2.95 -5.94
C GLY A 2 13.48 -3.64 -4.62
N GLY A 3 13.56 -2.96 -3.47
CA GLY A 3 13.22 -3.57 -2.17
C GLY A 3 11.75 -4.01 -2.03
N ASN A 4 10.81 -3.32 -2.69
CA ASN A 4 9.40 -3.71 -2.70
C ASN A 4 9.16 -4.99 -3.52
N VAL A 5 9.82 -5.11 -4.67
CA VAL A 5 9.78 -6.33 -5.48
C VAL A 5 10.43 -7.50 -4.75
N VAL A 6 11.56 -7.27 -4.07
CA VAL A 6 12.22 -8.26 -3.23
C VAL A 6 11.32 -8.69 -2.07
N GLY A 7 10.67 -7.75 -1.39
CA GLY A 7 9.72 -8.07 -0.31
C GLY A 7 8.54 -8.92 -0.80
N LEU A 8 7.98 -8.62 -1.97
CA LEU A 8 6.93 -9.43 -2.60
C LEU A 8 7.41 -10.85 -2.91
N ALA A 9 8.59 -10.97 -3.51
CA ALA A 9 9.19 -12.27 -3.85
C ALA A 9 9.51 -13.09 -2.59
N LEU A 10 10.05 -12.46 -1.54
CA LEU A 10 10.34 -13.12 -0.27
C LEU A 10 9.07 -13.57 0.44
N ALA A 11 8.02 -12.75 0.45
CA ALA A 11 6.73 -13.15 1.02
C ALA A 11 6.19 -14.41 0.32
N TYR A 12 6.25 -14.46 -1.02
CA TYR A 12 5.83 -15.63 -1.78
C TYR A 12 6.73 -16.86 -1.52
N ALA A 13 8.05 -16.69 -1.53
CA ALA A 13 8.99 -17.79 -1.33
C ALA A 13 8.89 -18.40 0.08
N VAL A 14 8.87 -17.56 1.12
CA VAL A 14 8.89 -18.01 2.53
C VAL A 14 7.56 -18.59 2.97
N PHE A 15 6.44 -17.97 2.59
CA PHE A 15 5.13 -18.36 3.12
C PHE A 15 4.32 -19.25 2.18
N VAL A 16 4.56 -19.17 0.86
CA VAL A 16 3.75 -19.91 -0.13
C VAL A 16 4.49 -21.10 -0.72
N LEU A 17 5.77 -20.96 -1.05
CA LEU A 17 6.52 -22.09 -1.64
C LEU A 17 7.04 -23.04 -0.55
N TRP A 18 7.62 -22.49 0.52
CA TRP A 18 8.18 -23.29 1.59
C TRP A 18 7.09 -23.98 2.43
N SER A 19 7.23 -25.29 2.65
CA SER A 19 6.22 -26.09 3.36
C SER A 19 6.03 -25.65 4.80
N THR A 20 7.12 -25.34 5.51
CA THR A 20 7.09 -24.93 6.92
C THR A 20 6.37 -23.59 7.07
N GLY A 21 6.71 -22.60 6.24
CA GLY A 21 6.02 -21.31 6.25
C GLY A 21 4.52 -21.44 5.95
N ARG A 22 4.15 -22.29 4.99
CA ARG A 22 2.73 -22.60 4.71
C ARG A 22 2.01 -23.20 5.92
N THR A 23 2.61 -24.20 6.56
CA THR A 23 1.98 -24.87 7.71
C THR A 23 1.83 -23.93 8.90
N LEU A 24 2.81 -23.04 9.12
CA LEU A 24 2.75 -22.03 10.16
C LEU A 24 1.57 -21.08 9.91
N GLU A 25 1.43 -20.53 8.70
CA GLU A 25 0.31 -19.64 8.39
C GLU A 25 -1.04 -20.35 8.42
N ASP A 26 -1.10 -21.59 7.93
CA ASP A 26 -2.34 -22.37 7.94
C ASP A 26 -2.75 -22.76 9.37
N ALA A 27 -1.82 -22.89 10.31
CA ALA A 27 -2.11 -23.12 11.73
C ALA A 27 -2.75 -21.91 12.42
N ALA A 28 -2.49 -20.70 11.91
CA ALA A 28 -3.09 -19.46 12.40
C ALA A 28 -4.45 -19.14 11.76
N LEU A 29 -4.86 -19.87 10.72
CA LEU A 29 -6.15 -19.68 10.07
C LEU A 29 -7.28 -20.23 10.93
N MET A 30 -8.24 -19.37 11.24
CA MET A 30 -9.45 -19.77 11.94
C MET A 30 -10.50 -20.26 10.94
N PRO A 31 -11.11 -21.45 11.13
CA PRO A 31 -12.26 -21.87 10.36
C PRO A 31 -13.51 -21.15 10.88
N VAL A 32 -13.71 -19.88 10.51
CA VAL A 32 -14.89 -19.11 10.91
C VAL A 32 -15.52 -18.43 9.71
N ASN A 33 -16.78 -18.80 9.45
CA ASN A 33 -17.55 -18.47 8.26
C ASN A 33 -18.78 -17.63 8.62
N THR A 34 -18.61 -16.57 9.40
CA THR A 34 -19.67 -15.58 9.67
C THR A 34 -19.26 -14.25 9.07
N GLY A 35 -19.64 -14.05 7.81
CA GLY A 35 -19.39 -12.83 7.05
C GLY A 35 -19.91 -11.60 7.80
N GLY A 36 -18.99 -10.89 8.45
CA GLY A 36 -19.29 -9.61 9.08
C GLY A 36 -19.79 -8.58 8.06
N THR A 37 -20.55 -7.60 8.51
CA THR A 37 -21.12 -6.53 7.67
C THR A 37 -20.08 -5.82 6.82
N LEU A 38 -18.85 -5.69 7.30
CA LEU A 38 -17.74 -5.08 6.54
C LEU A 38 -17.34 -5.94 5.34
N ALA A 39 -17.26 -7.26 5.51
CA ALA A 39 -16.89 -8.20 4.46
C ALA A 39 -17.90 -8.20 3.30
N ALA A 40 -19.19 -8.04 3.62
CA ALA A 40 -20.24 -7.89 2.62
C ALA A 40 -20.22 -6.53 1.89
N ASN A 41 -19.70 -5.49 2.53
CA ASN A 41 -19.67 -4.12 1.98
C ASN A 41 -18.29 -3.69 1.48
N SER A 42 -17.24 -4.49 1.67
CA SER A 42 -15.87 -4.14 1.29
C SER A 42 -15.73 -3.79 -0.20
N PRO A 43 -16.40 -4.47 -1.18
CA PRO A 43 -16.28 -4.07 -2.57
C PRO A 43 -16.92 -2.70 -2.84
N LYS A 44 -18.02 -2.38 -2.15
CA LYS A 44 -18.72 -1.09 -2.27
C LYS A 44 -17.88 0.04 -1.69
N LEU A 45 -17.27 -0.18 -0.52
CA LEU A 45 -16.39 0.79 0.12
C LEU A 45 -15.13 1.05 -0.70
N ILE A 46 -14.54 0.00 -1.29
CA ILE A 46 -13.42 0.12 -2.21
C ILE A 46 -13.80 0.92 -3.46
N ALA A 47 -14.93 0.58 -4.10
CA ALA A 47 -15.42 1.31 -5.27
C ALA A 47 -15.68 2.80 -4.95
N LEU A 48 -16.30 3.07 -3.80
CA LEU A 48 -16.52 4.44 -3.33
C LEU A 48 -15.20 5.19 -3.12
N GLY A 49 -14.20 4.54 -2.51
CA GLY A 49 -12.87 5.14 -2.31
C GLY A 49 -12.15 5.45 -3.62
N ILE A 50 -12.22 4.55 -4.61
CA ILE A 50 -11.68 4.78 -5.96
C ILE A 50 -12.34 6.00 -6.60
N VAL A 51 -13.68 6.03 -6.62
CA VAL A 51 -14.45 7.15 -7.18
C VAL A 51 -14.10 8.46 -6.46
N ALA A 52 -14.06 8.44 -5.13
CA ALA A 52 -13.75 9.62 -4.33
C ALA A 52 -12.37 10.21 -4.67
N VAL A 53 -11.34 9.37 -4.82
CA VAL A 53 -9.99 9.83 -5.20
C VAL A 53 -9.98 10.45 -6.59
N LEU A 54 -10.60 9.80 -7.58
CA LEU A 54 -10.63 10.29 -8.96
C LEU A 54 -11.41 11.60 -9.08
N VAL A 55 -12.58 11.69 -8.43
CA VAL A 55 -13.40 12.90 -8.39
C VAL A 55 -12.65 14.03 -7.68
N THR A 56 -12.00 13.75 -6.55
CA THR A 56 -11.21 14.75 -5.82
C THR A 56 -10.10 15.32 -6.69
N GLY A 57 -9.40 14.49 -7.47
CA GLY A 57 -8.36 14.96 -8.38
C GLY A 57 -8.89 15.75 -9.57
N ALA A 58 -10.03 15.34 -10.12
CA ALA A 58 -10.71 16.07 -11.19
C ALA A 58 -11.20 17.45 -10.72
N VAL A 59 -11.83 17.53 -9.54
CA VAL A 59 -12.32 18.79 -8.94
C VAL A 59 -11.17 19.75 -8.64
N GLN A 60 -10.05 19.23 -8.13
CA GLN A 60 -8.84 20.05 -7.91
C GLN A 60 -8.10 20.42 -9.21
N ARG A 61 -8.60 19.98 -10.38
CA ARG A 61 -7.99 20.18 -11.71
C ARG A 61 -6.54 19.68 -11.81
N ARG A 62 -6.17 18.70 -11.00
CA ARG A 62 -4.80 18.14 -10.95
C ARG A 62 -4.64 16.96 -11.90
N TRP A 63 -4.98 17.14 -13.17
CA TRP A 63 -5.10 16.07 -14.16
C TRP A 63 -3.90 15.11 -14.21
N ARG A 64 -2.67 15.62 -14.14
CA ARG A 64 -1.47 14.77 -14.14
C ARG A 64 -1.40 13.83 -12.93
N GLN A 65 -1.77 14.34 -11.75
CA GLN A 65 -1.84 13.52 -10.53
C GLN A 65 -3.02 12.55 -10.57
N THR A 66 -4.16 12.98 -11.10
CA THR A 66 -5.34 12.12 -11.29
C THR A 66 -5.03 10.94 -12.23
N VAL A 67 -4.33 11.18 -13.33
CA VAL A 67 -3.88 10.13 -14.25
C VAL A 67 -2.89 9.19 -13.54
N SER A 68 -1.91 9.73 -12.82
CA SER A 68 -0.95 8.90 -12.05
C SER A 68 -1.66 8.04 -11.00
N ALA A 69 -2.64 8.60 -10.30
CA ALA A 69 -3.50 7.90 -9.36
C ALA A 69 -4.34 6.81 -10.03
N ALA A 70 -4.94 7.09 -11.19
CA ALA A 70 -5.71 6.12 -11.96
C ALA A 70 -4.83 4.96 -12.44
N VAL A 71 -3.63 5.25 -12.95
CA VAL A 71 -2.65 4.25 -13.37
C VAL A 71 -2.17 3.40 -12.18
N LEU A 72 -1.95 4.01 -11.01
CA LEU A 72 -1.59 3.29 -9.79
C LEU A 72 -2.72 2.35 -9.36
N LEU A 73 -3.96 2.82 -9.32
CA LEU A 73 -5.14 2.03 -8.95
C LEU A 73 -5.36 0.86 -9.91
N ALA A 74 -5.45 1.15 -11.21
CA ALA A 74 -5.66 0.11 -12.22
C ALA A 74 -4.48 -0.86 -12.27
N GLY A 75 -3.25 -0.35 -12.25
CA GLY A 75 -2.03 -1.15 -12.32
C GLY A 75 -1.89 -2.11 -11.15
N THR A 76 -2.09 -1.64 -9.92
CA THR A 76 -1.99 -2.50 -8.73
C THR A 76 -3.08 -3.56 -8.67
N ILE A 77 -4.34 -3.18 -8.96
CA ILE A 77 -5.48 -4.11 -8.94
C ILE A 77 -5.35 -5.16 -10.04
N SER A 78 -5.06 -4.75 -11.27
CA SER A 78 -4.87 -5.67 -12.40
C SER A 78 -3.65 -6.57 -12.20
N ALA A 79 -2.53 -6.03 -11.73
CA ALA A 79 -1.34 -6.84 -11.43
C ALA A 79 -1.60 -7.85 -10.32
N GLY A 80 -2.30 -7.45 -9.25
CA GLY A 80 -2.70 -8.36 -8.17
C GLY A 80 -3.57 -9.50 -8.69
N LEU A 81 -4.53 -9.20 -9.57
CA LEU A 81 -5.38 -10.21 -10.20
C LEU A 81 -4.59 -11.16 -11.10
N VAL A 82 -3.71 -10.63 -11.95
CA VAL A 82 -2.85 -11.43 -12.84
C VAL A 82 -1.90 -12.30 -12.03
N LEU A 83 -1.28 -11.77 -10.98
CA LEU A 83 -0.43 -12.54 -10.08
C LEU A 83 -1.21 -13.69 -9.44
N LYS A 84 -2.41 -13.41 -8.93
CA LYS A 84 -3.24 -14.41 -8.24
C LYS A 84 -3.78 -15.50 -9.17
N LEU A 85 -4.21 -15.14 -10.37
CA LEU A 85 -4.93 -16.04 -11.29
C LEU A 85 -4.03 -16.73 -12.31
N ALA A 86 -2.92 -16.13 -12.71
CA ALA A 86 -2.13 -16.60 -13.85
C ALA A 86 -0.67 -16.94 -13.52
N LEU A 87 -0.02 -16.22 -12.60
CA LEU A 87 1.43 -16.39 -12.36
C LEU A 87 1.77 -17.19 -11.10
N LEU A 88 1.04 -16.96 -10.01
CA LEU A 88 1.36 -17.54 -8.72
C LEU A 88 0.42 -18.70 -8.42
N SER A 89 0.97 -19.90 -8.35
CA SER A 89 0.26 -21.08 -7.86
C SER A 89 0.61 -21.32 -6.40
N ARG A 90 -0.39 -21.72 -5.59
CA ARG A 90 -0.15 -22.19 -4.22
C ARG A 90 -0.16 -23.72 -4.22
N PRO A 91 0.94 -24.40 -3.85
CA PRO A 91 0.96 -25.85 -3.72
C PRO A 91 0.09 -26.29 -2.52
N GLY A 92 -0.73 -27.33 -2.71
CA GLY A 92 -1.61 -27.92 -1.69
C GLY A 92 -3.08 -27.94 -2.09
N TYR A 93 -3.96 -28.34 -1.16
CA TYR A 93 -5.41 -28.48 -1.40
C TYR A 93 -6.21 -27.18 -1.21
N ILE A 94 -5.58 -26.13 -0.69
CA ILE A 94 -6.23 -24.83 -0.45
C ILE A 94 -5.90 -23.89 -1.61
N ALA A 95 -6.94 -23.23 -2.15
CA ALA A 95 -6.81 -22.29 -3.26
C ALA A 95 -5.84 -21.13 -2.98
N ASN A 96 -5.23 -20.59 -4.05
CA ASN A 96 -4.33 -19.45 -3.94
C ASN A 96 -5.08 -18.18 -3.54
N SER A 97 -4.68 -17.55 -2.44
CA SER A 97 -5.22 -16.29 -1.94
C SER A 97 -4.27 -15.10 -2.15
N PHE A 98 -3.02 -15.36 -2.58
CA PHE A 98 -1.94 -14.38 -2.68
C PHE A 98 -1.85 -13.73 -4.08
N PRO A 99 -1.67 -12.40 -4.17
CA PRO A 99 -1.74 -11.41 -3.10
C PRO A 99 -3.18 -11.02 -2.73
N GLY A 100 -3.38 -10.40 -1.56
CA GLY A 100 -4.70 -10.05 -1.04
C GLY A 100 -5.36 -8.88 -1.79
N GLY A 101 -6.49 -9.15 -2.47
CA GLY A 101 -7.18 -8.15 -3.31
C GLY A 101 -7.74 -6.96 -2.54
N HIS A 102 -8.40 -7.20 -1.40
CA HIS A 102 -8.97 -6.14 -0.55
C HIS A 102 -7.89 -5.18 -0.05
N VAL A 103 -6.81 -5.74 0.52
CA VAL A 103 -5.67 -4.95 1.02
C VAL A 103 -4.98 -4.20 -0.12
N THR A 104 -4.81 -4.82 -1.29
CA THR A 104 -4.23 -4.18 -2.48
C THR A 104 -5.03 -2.94 -2.86
N ALA A 105 -6.36 -3.07 -2.97
CA ALA A 105 -7.22 -1.95 -3.35
C ALA A 105 -7.23 -0.84 -2.29
N CYS A 106 -7.34 -1.18 -1.00
CA CYS A 106 -7.28 -0.21 0.08
C CYS A 106 -5.95 0.56 0.09
N ALA A 107 -4.82 -0.14 0.04
CA ALA A 107 -3.49 0.48 0.01
C ALA A 107 -3.30 1.36 -1.24
N ALA A 108 -3.79 0.91 -2.40
CA ALA A 108 -3.73 1.69 -3.63
C ALA A 108 -4.57 2.98 -3.54
N ILE A 109 -5.76 2.93 -2.92
CA ILE A 109 -6.58 4.12 -2.66
C ILE A 109 -5.83 5.11 -1.77
N VAL A 110 -5.18 4.65 -0.70
CA VAL A 110 -4.41 5.54 0.19
C VAL A 110 -3.25 6.21 -0.54
N LEU A 111 -2.48 5.44 -1.31
CA LEU A 111 -1.36 5.97 -2.11
C LEU A 111 -1.86 6.97 -3.16
N ALA A 112 -2.94 6.63 -3.86
CA ALA A 112 -3.58 7.49 -4.85
C ALA A 112 -4.14 8.79 -4.23
N ALA A 113 -4.74 8.69 -3.04
CA ALA A 113 -5.20 9.86 -2.29
C ALA A 113 -4.03 10.78 -1.92
N VAL A 114 -2.91 10.24 -1.45
CA VAL A 114 -1.70 11.02 -1.13
C VAL A 114 -1.14 11.74 -2.36
N LEU A 115 -1.22 11.12 -3.55
CA LEU A 115 -0.80 11.77 -4.81
C LEU A 115 -1.67 12.96 -5.18
N VAL A 116 -2.99 12.83 -5.01
CA VAL A 116 -3.98 13.82 -5.44
C VAL A 116 -4.15 14.95 -4.42
N LEU A 117 -4.10 14.65 -3.12
CA LEU A 117 -4.41 15.61 -2.07
C LEU A 117 -3.33 16.70 -1.90
N PRO A 118 -3.72 17.91 -1.43
CA PRO A 118 -2.78 18.94 -1.01
C PRO A 118 -1.95 18.46 0.19
N GLN A 119 -0.76 19.04 0.35
CA GLN A 119 0.23 18.56 1.33
C GLN A 119 -0.32 18.48 2.76
N ASP A 120 -1.17 19.43 3.15
CA ASP A 120 -1.74 19.51 4.50
C ASP A 120 -2.71 18.37 4.82
N LEU A 121 -3.37 17.80 3.80
CA LEU A 121 -4.34 16.71 3.96
C LEU A 121 -3.72 15.33 3.81
N ARG A 122 -2.48 15.22 3.32
CA ARG A 122 -1.81 13.92 3.14
C ARG A 122 -1.62 13.14 4.45
N PRO A 123 -1.20 13.76 5.58
CA PRO A 123 -1.07 13.03 6.84
C PRO A 123 -2.41 12.48 7.34
N VAL A 124 -3.48 13.26 7.20
CA VAL A 124 -4.83 12.85 7.61
C VAL A 124 -5.30 11.66 6.77
N ALA A 125 -5.17 11.75 5.44
CA ALA A 125 -5.52 10.67 4.53
C ALA A 125 -4.68 9.40 4.79
N LEU A 126 -3.40 9.57 5.11
CA LEU A 126 -2.51 8.46 5.46
C LEU A 126 -2.95 7.78 6.76
N VAL A 127 -3.24 8.55 7.82
CA VAL A 127 -3.65 7.98 9.11
C VAL A 127 -4.99 7.25 8.99
N LEU A 128 -6.01 7.92 8.43
CA LEU A 128 -7.33 7.31 8.24
C LEU A 128 -7.26 6.10 7.31
N GLY A 129 -6.49 6.23 6.23
CA GLY A 129 -6.24 5.15 5.27
C GLY A 129 -5.52 3.97 5.89
N ALA A 130 -4.49 4.20 6.71
CA ALA A 130 -3.75 3.15 7.41
C ALA A 130 -4.61 2.43 8.44
N VAL A 131 -5.42 3.16 9.22
CA VAL A 131 -6.37 2.56 10.17
C VAL A 131 -7.37 1.68 9.42
N PHE A 132 -7.99 2.21 8.35
CA PHE A 132 -8.97 1.45 7.57
C PHE A 132 -8.33 0.23 6.90
N THR A 133 -7.16 0.37 6.28
CA THR A 133 -6.47 -0.75 5.61
C THR A 133 -6.05 -1.82 6.62
N SER A 134 -5.59 -1.42 7.80
CA SER A 134 -5.21 -2.34 8.89
C SER A 134 -6.42 -3.10 9.42
N PHE A 135 -7.56 -2.41 9.56
CA PHE A 135 -8.82 -3.02 9.95
C PHE A 135 -9.31 -4.03 8.90
N VAL A 136 -9.26 -3.67 7.61
CA VAL A 136 -9.60 -4.60 6.51
C VAL A 136 -8.68 -5.82 6.52
N ALA A 137 -7.36 -5.62 6.68
CA ALA A 137 -6.40 -6.72 6.74
C ALA A 137 -6.71 -7.67 7.92
N ALA A 138 -6.91 -7.11 9.11
CA ALA A 138 -7.31 -7.83 10.31
C ALA A 138 -8.59 -8.65 10.11
N THR A 139 -9.67 -8.02 9.63
CA THR A 139 -10.95 -8.68 9.38
C THR A 139 -10.84 -9.79 8.33
N THR A 140 -10.04 -9.61 7.28
CA THR A 140 -9.89 -10.67 6.26
C THR A 140 -9.14 -11.90 6.75
N ILE A 141 -8.24 -11.74 7.73
CA ILE A 141 -7.58 -12.87 8.41
C ILE A 141 -8.54 -13.52 9.40
N GLU A 142 -9.27 -12.72 10.17
CA GLU A 142 -10.27 -13.19 11.14
C GLU A 142 -11.34 -14.07 10.46
N LEU A 143 -11.78 -13.69 9.25
CA LEU A 143 -12.73 -14.45 8.44
C LEU A 143 -12.11 -15.66 7.72
N GLY A 144 -10.81 -15.93 7.91
CA GLY A 144 -10.09 -17.02 7.24
C GLY A 144 -9.98 -16.87 5.72
N TRP A 145 -10.23 -15.68 5.17
CA TRP A 145 -10.19 -15.43 3.72
C TRP A 145 -8.76 -15.21 3.21
N HIS A 146 -7.92 -14.66 4.08
CA HIS A 146 -6.55 -14.26 3.75
C HIS A 146 -5.57 -14.68 4.84
N ARG A 147 -4.31 -14.86 4.43
CA ARG A 147 -3.17 -15.08 5.32
C ARG A 147 -2.40 -13.79 5.54
N LEU A 148 -1.51 -13.79 6.53
CA LEU A 148 -0.63 -12.65 6.81
C LEU A 148 0.25 -12.31 5.59
N SER A 149 0.76 -13.30 4.87
CA SER A 149 1.53 -13.11 3.63
C SER A 149 0.76 -12.36 2.56
N ASP A 150 -0.56 -12.56 2.45
CA ASP A 150 -1.39 -11.92 1.43
C ASP A 150 -1.40 -10.40 1.60
N THR A 151 -1.41 -9.95 2.86
CA THR A 151 -1.34 -8.54 3.26
C THR A 151 0.04 -7.95 2.96
N ILE A 152 1.12 -8.64 3.34
CA ILE A 152 2.49 -8.17 3.08
C ILE A 152 2.74 -8.07 1.57
N GLY A 153 2.33 -9.09 0.81
CA GLY A 153 2.47 -9.11 -0.65
C GLY A 153 1.69 -7.98 -1.31
N ALA A 154 0.45 -7.73 -0.89
CA ALA A 154 -0.35 -6.62 -1.39
C ALA A 154 0.33 -5.26 -1.16
N LEU A 155 0.87 -5.01 0.04
CA LEU A 155 1.55 -3.75 0.37
C LEU A 155 2.85 -3.59 -0.40
N ALA A 156 3.63 -4.66 -0.54
CA ALA A 156 4.86 -4.67 -1.33
C ALA A 156 4.58 -4.40 -2.83
N LEU A 157 3.52 -4.99 -3.39
CA LEU A 157 3.08 -4.71 -4.76
C LEU A 157 2.72 -3.24 -4.94
N CYS A 158 1.87 -2.70 -4.05
CA CYS A 158 1.47 -1.30 -4.08
C CYS A 158 2.66 -0.35 -3.95
N GLY A 159 3.63 -0.68 -3.09
CA GLY A 159 4.86 0.10 -2.94
C GLY A 159 5.80 0.03 -4.13
N ALA A 160 5.84 -1.11 -4.83
CA ALA A 160 6.58 -1.22 -6.09
C ALA A 160 6.00 -0.30 -7.17
N PHE A 161 4.67 -0.27 -7.31
CA PHE A 161 3.98 0.65 -8.23
C PHE A 161 4.18 2.12 -7.85
N ALA A 162 3.99 2.47 -6.57
CA ALA A 162 4.21 3.84 -6.10
C ALA A 162 5.64 4.31 -6.37
N ALA A 163 6.63 3.44 -6.13
CA ALA A 163 8.03 3.76 -6.40
C ALA A 163 8.39 3.80 -7.90
N ALA A 164 7.65 3.11 -8.76
CA ALA A 164 7.87 3.10 -10.20
C ALA A 164 7.21 4.30 -10.91
N LEU A 165 6.05 4.74 -10.40
CA LEU A 165 5.26 5.84 -10.98
C LEU A 165 5.64 7.22 -10.45
N THR A 166 6.41 7.30 -9.36
CA THR A 166 6.83 8.57 -8.78
C THR A 166 8.14 9.07 -9.37
N ASP A 167 8.13 10.28 -9.92
CA ASP A 167 9.35 11.02 -10.30
C ASP A 167 10.02 11.70 -9.10
N ALA A 168 9.43 11.57 -7.90
CA ALA A 168 9.97 12.18 -6.69
C ALA A 168 11.38 11.63 -6.40
N ARG A 169 12.28 12.53 -6.03
CA ARG A 169 13.61 12.20 -5.50
C ARG A 169 13.61 12.42 -3.99
N PRO A 170 13.02 11.50 -3.21
CA PRO A 170 12.98 11.64 -1.76
C PRO A 170 14.40 11.59 -1.16
N PRO A 171 14.59 12.11 0.06
CA PRO A 171 15.83 11.92 0.78
C PRO A 171 16.11 10.42 0.95
N ARG A 172 17.40 10.05 0.95
CA ARG A 172 17.85 8.64 0.96
C ARG A 172 17.21 7.80 2.05
N TRP A 173 17.03 8.35 3.25
CA TRP A 173 16.41 7.63 4.37
C TRP A 173 14.98 7.20 4.04
N ALA A 174 14.16 8.06 3.42
CA ALA A 174 12.77 7.73 3.07
C ALA A 174 12.71 6.66 1.98
N ALA A 175 13.61 6.71 0.99
CA ALA A 175 13.73 5.68 -0.03
C ALA A 175 14.15 4.33 0.54
N VAL A 176 15.13 4.32 1.45
CA VAL A 176 15.61 3.10 2.13
C VAL A 176 14.53 2.52 3.02
N THR A 177 13.85 3.33 3.82
CA THR A 177 12.73 2.88 4.67
C THR A 177 11.62 2.24 3.84
N ALA A 178 11.21 2.88 2.74
CA ALA A 178 10.20 2.33 1.83
C ALA A 178 10.63 1.03 1.13
N ALA A 179 11.94 0.84 0.90
CA ALA A 179 12.49 -0.37 0.29
C ALA A 179 12.64 -1.52 1.29
N CYS A 180 13.02 -1.23 2.53
CA CYS A 180 13.26 -2.23 3.58
C CYS A 180 11.98 -2.66 4.30
N ALA A 181 10.96 -1.80 4.40
CA ALA A 181 9.73 -2.08 5.13
C ALA A 181 9.03 -3.41 4.75
N PRO A 182 8.81 -3.76 3.46
CA PRO A 182 8.17 -5.02 3.12
C PRO A 182 9.06 -6.24 3.45
N ILE A 183 10.38 -6.10 3.38
CA ILE A 183 11.32 -7.17 3.77
C ILE A 183 11.26 -7.38 5.29
N ALA A 184 11.29 -6.29 6.07
CA ALA A 184 11.15 -6.34 7.52
C ALA A 184 9.79 -6.91 7.93
N ALA A 185 8.73 -6.61 7.18
CA ALA A 185 7.40 -7.18 7.40
C ALA A 185 7.39 -8.70 7.20
N VAL A 186 8.08 -9.24 6.20
CA VAL A 186 8.22 -10.70 6.01
C VAL A 186 8.87 -11.33 7.23
N LEU A 187 9.96 -10.75 7.73
CA LEU A 187 10.66 -11.26 8.92
C LEU A 187 9.79 -11.18 10.18
N ALA A 188 9.15 -10.03 10.41
CA ALA A 188 8.28 -9.83 11.56
C ALA A 188 7.06 -10.79 11.50
N GLY A 189 6.44 -10.92 10.33
CA GLY A 189 5.36 -11.87 10.09
C GLY A 189 5.79 -13.30 10.35
N PHE A 190 7.00 -13.68 9.93
CA PHE A 190 7.51 -15.03 10.15
C PHE A 190 7.69 -15.32 11.64
N VAL A 191 8.30 -14.39 12.38
CA VAL A 191 8.46 -14.53 13.84
C VAL A 191 7.09 -14.65 14.52
N VAL A 192 6.11 -13.81 14.15
CA VAL A 192 4.77 -13.85 14.74
C VAL A 192 4.14 -15.23 14.56
N VAL A 193 4.13 -15.75 13.34
CA VAL A 193 3.46 -17.03 13.05
C VAL A 193 4.26 -18.23 13.56
N ALA A 194 5.58 -18.10 13.73
CA ALA A 194 6.42 -19.12 14.34
C ALA A 194 6.27 -19.21 15.86
N GLU A 195 6.08 -18.08 16.55
CA GLU A 195 6.05 -18.00 18.02
C GLU A 195 4.64 -18.16 18.61
N THR A 196 3.58 -17.90 17.83
CA THR A 196 2.21 -18.00 18.34
C THR A 196 1.26 -18.62 17.33
N SER A 197 0.44 -19.57 17.81
CA SER A 197 -0.73 -20.10 17.11
C SER A 197 -2.02 -19.34 17.47
N ARG A 198 -1.94 -18.36 18.37
CA ARG A 198 -3.11 -17.58 18.78
C ARG A 198 -3.51 -16.58 17.69
N ALA A 199 -4.71 -16.75 17.14
CA ALA A 199 -5.24 -15.93 16.07
C ALA A 199 -5.37 -14.44 16.43
N ASP A 200 -5.68 -14.11 17.69
CA ASP A 200 -5.77 -12.72 18.17
C ASP A 200 -4.46 -11.96 18.00
N LEU A 201 -3.34 -12.58 18.35
CA LEU A 201 -2.01 -11.99 18.20
C LEU A 201 -1.62 -11.81 16.72
N VAL A 202 -1.98 -12.78 15.86
CA VAL A 202 -1.72 -12.69 14.41
C VAL A 202 -2.54 -11.57 13.78
N ILE A 203 -3.79 -11.38 14.21
CA ILE A 203 -4.66 -10.28 13.75
C ILE A 203 -4.08 -8.92 14.16
N VAL A 204 -3.70 -8.75 15.43
CA VAL A 204 -3.11 -7.50 15.95
C VAL A 204 -1.78 -7.21 15.24
N ALA A 205 -0.91 -8.22 15.09
CA ALA A 205 0.36 -8.08 14.39
C ALA A 205 0.16 -7.68 12.92
N THR A 206 -0.82 -8.28 12.24
CA THR A 206 -1.15 -7.92 10.85
C THR A 206 -1.57 -6.46 10.74
N GLY A 207 -2.42 -5.98 11.65
CA GLY A 207 -2.80 -4.57 11.70
C GLY A 207 -1.58 -3.65 11.88
N GLY A 208 -0.70 -3.97 12.83
CA GLY A 208 0.53 -3.23 13.08
C GLY A 208 1.48 -3.21 11.87
N ILE A 209 1.73 -4.37 11.26
CA ILE A 209 2.56 -4.51 10.05
C ILE A 209 1.96 -3.69 8.90
N THR A 210 0.63 -3.74 8.73
CA THR A 210 -0.07 -3.01 7.67
C THR A 210 0.14 -1.52 7.79
N ALA A 211 -0.11 -0.96 8.97
CA ALA A 211 0.08 0.46 9.23
C ALA A 211 1.54 0.88 9.02
N ALA A 212 2.50 0.10 9.54
CA ALA A 212 3.92 0.40 9.44
C ALA A 212 4.43 0.39 7.99
N VAL A 213 4.09 -0.63 7.21
CA VAL A 213 4.52 -0.75 5.81
C VAL A 213 3.86 0.32 4.95
N LEU A 214 2.56 0.59 5.13
CA LEU A 214 1.87 1.63 4.36
C LEU A 214 2.44 3.03 4.68
N ALA A 215 2.71 3.32 5.95
CA ALA A 215 3.40 4.54 6.34
C ALA A 215 4.79 4.62 5.68
N ALA A 216 5.59 3.56 5.77
CA ALA A 216 6.94 3.54 5.18
C ALA A 216 6.94 3.76 3.66
N VAL A 217 6.03 3.10 2.94
CA VAL A 217 5.91 3.16 1.47
C VAL A 217 5.37 4.52 1.00
N THR A 218 4.63 5.24 1.84
CA THR A 218 4.11 6.59 1.52
C THR A 218 5.12 7.70 1.79
N LEU A 219 6.15 7.47 2.62
CA LEU A 219 7.19 8.46 2.95
C LEU A 219 7.82 9.13 1.71
N PRO A 220 8.21 8.40 0.64
CA PRO A 220 8.73 9.00 -0.60
C PRO A 220 7.79 10.00 -1.27
N LEU A 221 6.48 9.79 -1.16
CA LEU A 221 5.45 10.63 -1.78
C LEU A 221 5.21 11.91 -0.97
N CYS A 222 5.43 11.84 0.34
CA CYS A 222 5.26 12.95 1.28
C CYS A 222 6.51 13.81 1.41
N ALA A 223 7.71 13.24 1.24
CA ALA A 223 9.00 13.91 1.44
C ALA A 223 9.42 14.85 0.29
N LEU A 224 8.49 15.31 -0.54
CA LEU A 224 8.80 16.33 -1.56
C LEU A 224 9.25 17.62 -0.85
N PRO A 225 10.39 18.22 -1.25
CA PRO A 225 10.83 19.49 -0.71
C PRO A 225 9.71 20.53 -0.84
N ARG A 226 9.58 21.41 0.16
CA ARG A 226 8.86 22.68 0.03
C ARG A 226 9.51 23.45 -1.12
N ALA A 227 9.07 23.23 -2.36
CA ALA A 227 9.41 24.13 -3.44
C ALA A 227 8.69 25.44 -3.11
N THR A 228 9.41 26.31 -2.42
CA THR A 228 9.35 27.76 -2.40
C THR A 228 8.29 28.35 -3.34
N ALA A 229 7.01 28.26 -2.95
CA ALA A 229 5.92 28.89 -3.66
C ALA A 229 5.96 30.43 -3.58
N ASN A 230 6.99 31.01 -2.94
CA ASN A 230 7.17 32.45 -2.75
C ASN A 230 8.48 33.05 -3.31
N SER A 231 9.37 32.30 -3.98
CA SER A 231 10.69 32.86 -4.36
C SER A 231 10.90 33.14 -5.85
N GLN A 232 9.92 32.91 -6.73
CA GLN A 232 10.06 33.19 -8.17
C GLN A 232 9.17 34.32 -8.71
N VAL A 233 8.44 35.05 -7.84
CA VAL A 233 7.60 36.19 -8.25
C VAL A 233 8.16 37.56 -7.80
N SER A 234 9.17 37.60 -6.91
CA SER A 234 9.76 38.87 -6.42
C SER A 234 11.18 39.16 -6.91
N ALA A 235 11.73 38.36 -7.83
CA ALA A 235 13.06 38.60 -8.39
C ALA A 235 12.96 38.98 -9.88
N GLY A 236 12.84 40.29 -10.14
CA GLY A 236 13.40 40.91 -11.34
C GLY A 236 12.49 41.07 -12.55
N TYR A 237 11.67 42.12 -12.56
CA TYR A 237 11.44 42.96 -13.75
C TYR A 237 10.91 44.35 -13.34
N ASP A 238 11.70 45.14 -12.61
CA ASP A 238 11.42 46.57 -12.46
C ASP A 238 11.97 47.28 -13.71
N GLY A 239 11.13 47.38 -14.74
CA GLY A 239 11.47 47.82 -16.09
C GLY A 239 11.67 49.33 -16.22
N ARG A 240 12.59 49.92 -15.46
CA ARG A 240 13.00 51.32 -15.66
C ARG A 240 14.17 51.40 -16.65
N PRO A 241 14.00 52.01 -17.84
CA PRO A 241 15.12 52.27 -18.74
C PRO A 241 15.97 53.43 -18.19
N THR A 242 17.24 53.18 -17.91
CA THR A 242 18.25 54.23 -17.66
C THR A 242 18.77 54.76 -18.99
N TYR A 243 18.51 56.02 -19.29
CA TYR A 243 19.14 56.72 -20.43
C TYR A 243 20.57 57.11 -20.06
N PRO A 244 21.56 56.94 -20.97
CA PRO A 244 22.89 57.50 -20.78
C PRO A 244 22.87 59.01 -21.03
N VAL A 245 23.58 59.74 -20.15
CA VAL A 245 23.90 61.17 -20.25
C VAL A 245 25.01 61.41 -21.27
#